data_AF-A4BTF0-F1
#
_entry.id   AF-A4BTF0-F1
#
_cell.length_a   1.000
_cell.length_b   1.000
_cell.length_c   1.000
_cell.angle_alpha   90.00
_cell.angle_beta   90.00
_cell.angle_gamma   90.00
#
_symmetry.space_group_name_H-M   'P 1'
#
loop_
_entity.id
_entity.type
_entity.pdbx_description
1 polymer ?
#
loop_
_entity_poly.entity_id
_entity_poly.type
_entity_poly.pdbx_seq_one_letter_code
_entity_poly.pdbx_strand_id
1 'polypeptide(L)'
;MGKRLDKIEAYLRRCRELSAFCYENGWIDNDTLRWEVVKRTTAGLEVSATFDEITTQGGGCVARHIERFGRLHLQLNSAGEVIAGQPY
;
A
#
# COMPACT_ATOMS: atom_id res chain seq x y z
N MET A 1 -9.46 5.40 -19.00
CA MET A 1 -8.51 4.54 -18.27
C MET A 1 -8.10 5.07 -16.88
N GLY A 2 -8.07 6.40 -16.63
CA GLY A 2 -7.53 7.00 -15.38
C GLY A 2 -8.31 6.75 -14.08
N LYS A 3 -9.64 6.92 -14.09
CA LYS A 3 -10.48 6.88 -12.86
C LYS A 3 -10.34 5.65 -11.96
N ARG A 4 -9.94 4.50 -12.51
CA ARG A 4 -9.77 3.26 -11.74
C ARG A 4 -8.43 3.21 -11.02
N LEU A 5 -7.37 3.71 -11.66
CA LEU A 5 -6.04 3.79 -11.03
C LEU A 5 -6.10 4.77 -9.86
N ASP A 6 -6.80 5.90 -10.04
CA ASP A 6 -7.01 6.90 -8.97
C ASP A 6 -7.71 6.29 -7.75
N LYS A 7 -8.67 5.39 -7.94
CA LYS A 7 -9.37 4.69 -6.85
C LYS A 7 -8.48 3.68 -6.13
N ILE A 8 -7.61 2.99 -6.86
CA ILE A 8 -6.65 2.04 -6.25
C ILE A 8 -5.60 2.82 -5.46
N GLU A 9 -5.05 3.90 -6.02
CA GLU A 9 -4.10 4.76 -5.31
C GLU A 9 -4.73 5.37 -4.04
N ALA A 10 -5.95 5.89 -4.15
CA ALA A 10 -6.68 6.42 -3.00
C ALA A 10 -6.95 5.36 -1.92
N TYR A 11 -7.20 4.11 -2.32
CA TYR A 11 -7.31 3.00 -1.40
C TYR A 11 -5.96 2.71 -0.73
N LEU A 12 -4.88 2.52 -1.50
CA LEU A 12 -3.54 2.19 -0.98
C LEU A 12 -3.00 3.25 -0.01
N ARG A 13 -3.21 4.54 -0.28
CA ARG A 13 -2.81 5.65 0.63
C ARG A 13 -3.51 5.62 1.99
N ARG A 14 -4.64 4.91 2.10
CA ARG A 14 -5.46 4.76 3.31
C ARG A 14 -5.48 3.31 3.83
N CYS A 15 -4.78 2.41 3.13
CA CYS A 15 -4.83 0.97 3.31
C CYS A 15 -4.05 0.60 4.56
N ARG A 16 -4.77 0.07 5.56
CA ARG A 16 -4.15 -0.42 6.80
C ARG A 16 -3.37 -1.70 6.55
N GLU A 17 -3.70 -2.43 5.50
CA GLU A 17 -3.09 -3.69 5.13
C GLU A 17 -1.63 -3.50 4.69
N LEU A 18 -1.25 -2.33 4.16
CA LEU A 18 0.16 -1.98 3.92
C LEU A 18 0.96 -1.87 5.22
N SER A 19 0.33 -1.53 6.35
CA SER A 19 1.03 -1.45 7.63
C SER A 19 1.48 -2.82 8.13
N ALA A 20 0.96 -3.92 7.56
CA ALA A 20 1.45 -5.27 7.85
C ALA A 20 2.91 -5.47 7.36
N PHE A 21 3.38 -4.63 6.44
CA PHE A 21 4.78 -4.65 5.96
C PHE A 21 5.69 -3.68 6.72
N CYS A 22 5.16 -2.93 7.70
CA CYS A 22 5.95 -2.10 8.62
C CYS A 22 6.51 -2.98 9.76
N TYR A 23 7.70 -2.64 10.27
CA TYR A 23 8.41 -3.49 11.24
C TYR A 23 8.49 -2.88 12.65
N GLU A 24 8.58 -1.55 12.78
CA GLU A 24 8.91 -0.90 14.06
C GLU A 24 7.80 0.03 14.58
N ASN A 25 6.53 -0.31 14.31
CA ASN A 25 5.40 0.61 14.47
C ASN A 25 5.61 1.94 13.71
N GLY A 26 6.36 1.89 12.61
CA GLY A 26 6.55 3.04 11.75
C GLY A 26 5.29 3.41 10.98
N TRP A 27 5.36 4.56 10.34
CA TRP A 27 4.28 5.13 9.54
C TRP A 27 4.66 5.03 8.07
N ILE A 28 3.68 4.79 7.20
CA ILE A 28 3.88 4.80 5.76
C ILE A 28 4.06 6.25 5.30
N ASP A 29 5.16 6.55 4.62
CA ASP A 29 5.32 7.79 3.88
C ASP A 29 4.56 7.70 2.56
N ASN A 30 3.37 8.30 2.53
CA ASN A 30 2.50 8.31 1.36
C ASN A 30 3.11 9.04 0.15
N ASP A 31 4.09 9.94 0.34
CA ASP A 31 4.72 10.64 -0.78
C ASP A 31 5.70 9.74 -1.54
N THR A 32 6.15 8.66 -0.90
CA THR A 32 7.05 7.66 -1.47
C THR A 32 6.33 6.42 -2.00
N LEU A 33 5.02 6.30 -1.72
CA LEU A 33 4.21 5.16 -2.13
C LEU A 33 4.14 5.05 -3.66
N ARG A 34 4.73 3.97 -4.17
CA ARG A 34 4.65 3.52 -5.57
C ARG A 34 3.97 2.17 -5.61
N TRP A 35 3.21 1.91 -6.68
CA TRP A 35 2.56 0.63 -6.85
C TRP A 35 2.37 0.29 -8.33
N GLU A 36 2.27 -1.01 -8.60
CA GLU A 36 2.02 -1.54 -9.94
C GLU A 36 1.09 -2.76 -9.87
N VAL A 37 0.34 -2.99 -10.96
CA VAL A 37 -0.48 -4.20 -11.10
C VAL A 37 0.40 -5.33 -11.59
N VAL A 38 0.62 -6.31 -10.72
CA VAL A 38 1.38 -7.53 -11.03
C VAL A 38 0.51 -8.51 -11.82
N LYS A 39 -0.75 -8.68 -11.40
CA LYS A 39 -1.66 -9.66 -12.00
C LYS A 39 -3.11 -9.20 -11.95
N ARG A 40 -3.85 -9.51 -13.01
CA ARG A 40 -5.32 -9.36 -13.06
C ARG A 40 -5.93 -10.74 -13.03
N THR A 41 -6.84 -10.99 -12.11
CA THR A 41 -7.56 -12.26 -11.99
C THR A 41 -9.06 -12.02 -12.02
N THR A 42 -9.84 -13.09 -12.14
CA THR A 42 -11.30 -13.03 -11.97
C THR A 42 -11.70 -12.69 -10.54
N ALA A 43 -10.83 -12.96 -9.56
CA ALA A 43 -11.07 -12.68 -8.14
C ALA A 43 -10.65 -11.27 -7.70
N GLY A 44 -9.86 -10.55 -8.50
CA GLY A 44 -9.33 -9.25 -8.13
C GLY A 44 -8.04 -8.86 -8.84
N LEU A 45 -7.32 -7.92 -8.22
CA LEU A 45 -6.01 -7.46 -8.65
C LEU A 45 -4.94 -7.86 -7.65
N GLU A 46 -3.81 -8.35 -8.14
CA GLU A 46 -2.58 -8.42 -7.36
C GLU A 46 -1.75 -7.17 -7.66
N VAL A 47 -1.39 -6.43 -6.62
CA VAL A 47 -0.55 -5.25 -6.73
C VAL A 47 0.73 -5.43 -5.91
N SER A 48 1.83 -4.93 -6.44
CA SER A 48 3.07 -4.72 -5.69
C SER A 48 3.09 -3.27 -5.24
N ALA A 49 3.43 -3.02 -3.99
CA ALA A 49 3.58 -1.69 -3.42
C ALA A 49 4.96 -1.54 -2.79
N THR A 50 5.57 -0.37 -2.99
CA THR A 50 6.84 0.04 -2.39
C THR A 50 6.64 1.40 -1.74
N PHE A 51 7.13 1.60 -0.53
CA PHE A 51 7.00 2.83 0.24
C PHE A 51 8.08 2.91 1.30
N ASP A 52 8.41 4.10 1.77
CA ASP A 52 9.28 4.28 2.93
C ASP A 52 8.47 4.17 4.22
N GLU A 53 8.92 3.32 5.14
CA GLU A 53 8.50 3.34 6.53
C GLU A 53 9.32 4.40 7.27
N ILE A 54 8.64 5.38 7.84
CA ILE A 54 9.23 6.37 8.75
C ILE A 54 9.24 5.76 10.15
N THR A 55 10.42 5.59 10.74
CA THR A 55 10.56 5.13 12.14
C THR A 55 11.26 6.19 12.97
N THR A 56 10.77 6.42 14.20
CA THR A 56 11.41 7.34 15.14
C THR A 56 12.27 6.53 16.11
N GLN A 57 13.57 6.77 16.14
CA GLN A 57 14.40 6.23 17.24
C GLN A 57 14.11 7.00 18.54
N GLY A 58 14.04 6.26 19.65
CA GLY A 58 13.78 6.81 20.99
C GLY A 58 14.63 8.05 21.30
N GLY A 59 14.00 9.05 21.92
CA GLY A 59 14.61 10.36 22.18
C GLY A 59 14.23 11.46 21.18
N GLY A 60 13.39 11.17 20.18
CA GLY A 60 12.71 12.17 19.35
C GLY A 60 13.58 12.87 18.29
N CYS A 61 14.81 12.41 18.06
CA CYS A 61 15.81 13.19 17.33
C CYS A 61 16.13 12.68 15.91
N VAL A 62 15.78 11.44 15.55
CA VAL A 62 16.07 10.91 14.20
C VAL A 62 14.89 10.09 13.68
N ALA A 63 14.28 10.59 12.60
CA ALA A 63 13.42 9.81 11.72
C ALA A 63 14.30 9.06 10.72
N ARG A 64 14.15 7.73 10.65
CA ARG A 64 14.73 6.91 9.59
C ARG A 64 13.67 6.63 8.55
N HIS A 65 14.05 6.68 7.28
CA HIS A 65 13.23 6.23 6.16
C HIS A 65 13.80 4.89 5.71
N ILE A 66 12.98 3.84 5.76
CA ILE A 66 13.38 2.49 5.38
C ILE A 66 12.44 2.04 4.27
N GLU A 67 12.98 1.77 3.08
CA GLU A 67 12.18 1.26 1.98
C GLU A 67 11.59 -0.11 2.35
N ARG A 68 10.27 -0.23 2.18
CA ARG A 68 9.48 -1.43 2.36
C ARG A 68 8.81 -1.79 1.06
N PHE A 69 8.53 -3.07 0.90
CA PHE A 69 7.77 -3.58 -0.22
C PHE A 69 6.82 -4.69 0.25
N GLY A 70 5.71 -4.83 -0.43
CA GLY A 70 4.72 -5.85 -0.13
C GLY A 70 3.78 -6.08 -1.30
N ARG A 71 3.15 -7.26 -1.32
CA ARG A 71 2.10 -7.59 -2.29
C ARG A 71 0.75 -7.61 -1.61
N LEU A 72 -0.24 -7.04 -2.29
CA LEU A 72 -1.62 -7.05 -1.84
C LEU A 72 -2.51 -7.69 -2.90
N HIS A 73 -3.47 -8.48 -2.44
CA HIS A 73 -4.62 -8.87 -3.26
C HIS A 73 -5.76 -7.90 -2.96
N LEU A 74 -6.16 -7.12 -3.97
CA LEU A 74 -7.31 -6.20 -3.93
C LEU A 74 -8.54 -6.84 -4.59
N GLN A 75 -9.64 -6.91 -3.85
CA GLN A 75 -10.94 -7.29 -4.39
C GLN A 75 -11.65 -6.05 -4.94
N LEU A 76 -12.21 -6.17 -6.15
CA LEU A 76 -12.93 -5.09 -6.82
C LEU A 76 -14.42 -5.43 -6.96
N ASN A 77 -15.29 -4.43 -6.80
CA ASN A 77 -16.70 -4.57 -7.17
C ASN A 77 -16.91 -4.42 -8.70
N SER A 78 -18.16 -4.58 -9.14
CA SER A 78 -18.56 -4.42 -10.55
C SER A 78 -18.34 -3.00 -11.11
N ALA A 79 -18.24 -1.98 -10.25
CA ALA A 79 -17.89 -0.61 -10.60
C ALA A 79 -16.36 -0.36 -10.65
N GLY A 80 -15.54 -1.38 -10.38
CA GLY A 80 -14.09 -1.31 -10.37
C GLY A 80 -13.50 -0.63 -9.14
N GLU A 81 -14.24 -0.54 -8.04
CA GLU A 81 -13.82 0.05 -6.77
C GLU A 81 -13.26 -1.02 -5.84
N VAL A 82 -12.23 -0.68 -5.08
CA VAL A 82 -11.65 -1.58 -4.09
C VAL A 82 -12.60 -1.73 -2.91
N ILE A 83 -13.03 -2.96 -2.63
CA ILE A 83 -13.92 -3.27 -1.51
C ILE A 83 -13.19 -3.97 -0.36
N ALA A 84 -12.06 -4.61 -0.65
CA ALA A 84 -11.19 -5.24 0.34
C ALA A 84 -9.77 -5.37 -0.22
N GLY A 85 -8.81 -5.41 0.70
CA GLY A 85 -7.41 -5.73 0.42
C GLY A 85 -6.92 -6.72 1.47
N GLN A 86 -5.94 -7.53 1.10
CA GLN A 86 -5.26 -8.42 2.04
C GLN A 86 -3.79 -8.57 1.63
N PRO A 87 -2.86 -8.63 2.60
CA PRO A 87 -1.49 -9.05 2.33
C PRO A 87 -1.48 -10.40 1.63
N TYR A 88 -0.67 -10.52 0.58
CA TYR A 88 -0.48 -11.77 -0.16
C TYR A 88 0.50 -12.70 0.55
#